data_AF-A0A2E4JH04-F1
#
_entry.id   AF-A0A2E4JH04-F1
#
_cell.length_a   1.000
_cell.length_b   1.000
_cell.length_c   1.000
_cell.angle_alpha   90.00
_cell.angle_beta   90.00
_cell.angle_gamma   90.00
#
_symmetry.space_group_name_H-M   'P 1'
#
loop_
_entity.id
_entity.type
_entity.pdbx_description
1 polymer ?
#
loop_
_entity_poly.entity_id
_entity_poly.type
_entity_poly.pdbx_seq_one_letter_code
_entity_poly.pdbx_strand_id
1 'polypeptide(L)'
;MSMTSCRHVEQHRAAVAAAVMWMLCFIPPAAAQDTLAKFVTPFSLDEMAAKQAIIETDRGQFIIDLLPKAAPNHVGYFIKSAKEGVYDGTIFHRMIRHGIVQGGDPLTKDLDKTKSYGQGGLGVLAVEISDERHTRGAVSAVQVPSEPDSAGSQFFISVVDQPALDGSYTVFGRVSKGMNLVTEISETETDNEGKAIERIAIHSVAIRDKPLPQPTPFSQDSVEELAAYRVIFATTSGTITMQFMPEIAPEHVRNFLRLASAGVFDGMSVHRVVKGALIQTGWLGSRDRPLDENQQRLVTNLQPEFSTTAHVRGIVSMARGDDPASASTSFFICTATVSSLDGEYTVFGRVVDGMTTLDSIESLPLNGETPLQPVEILAVQVAR
;
A
#
# COMPACT_ATOMS: atom_id res chain seq x y z
N MET A 1 2.14 -28.64 -0.55
CA MET A 1 2.14 -27.38 0.22
C MET A 1 0.85 -27.33 1.04
N SER A 2 0.68 -28.24 2.02
CA SER A 2 1.01 -28.16 3.46
C SER A 2 -0.08 -27.47 4.31
N MET A 3 -1.05 -28.27 4.78
CA MET A 3 -2.04 -27.91 5.81
C MET A 3 -1.40 -27.37 7.10
N THR A 4 -0.13 -27.71 7.34
CA THR A 4 0.65 -27.27 8.51
C THR A 4 0.94 -25.77 8.46
N SER A 5 1.20 -25.21 7.28
CA SER A 5 1.40 -23.76 7.09
C SER A 5 0.09 -22.99 7.32
N CYS A 6 -1.05 -23.53 6.86
CA CYS A 6 -2.36 -22.91 7.06
C CYS A 6 -2.76 -22.84 8.55
N ARG A 7 -2.51 -23.90 9.32
CA ARG A 7 -2.81 -23.92 10.77
C ARG A 7 -1.97 -22.92 11.57
N HIS A 8 -0.71 -22.71 11.21
CA HIS A 8 0.15 -21.72 11.87
C HIS A 8 -0.31 -20.28 11.56
N VAL A 9 -0.71 -20.01 10.32
CA VAL A 9 -1.26 -18.71 9.94
C VAL A 9 -2.58 -18.44 10.66
N GLU A 10 -3.48 -19.41 10.76
CA GLU A 10 -4.75 -19.28 11.50
C GLU A 10 -4.55 -19.07 13.00
N GLN A 11 -3.64 -19.83 13.63
CA GLN A 11 -3.31 -19.65 15.05
C GLN A 11 -2.71 -18.27 15.34
N HIS A 12 -1.83 -17.79 14.45
CA HIS A 12 -1.27 -16.44 14.57
C HIS A 12 -2.34 -15.37 14.41
N ARG A 13 -3.27 -15.51 13.45
CA ARG A 13 -4.40 -14.57 13.29
C ARG A 13 -5.33 -14.56 14.50
N ALA A 14 -5.63 -15.72 15.05
CA ALA A 14 -6.43 -15.84 16.27
C ALA A 14 -5.76 -15.20 17.49
N ALA A 15 -4.44 -15.38 17.64
CA ALA A 15 -3.67 -14.74 18.71
C ALA A 15 -3.65 -13.21 18.58
N VAL A 16 -3.46 -12.68 17.36
CA VAL A 16 -3.52 -11.23 17.10
C VAL A 16 -4.92 -10.69 17.39
N ALA A 17 -5.98 -11.36 16.93
CA ALA A 17 -7.36 -10.94 17.21
C ALA A 17 -7.68 -10.95 18.72
N ALA A 18 -7.21 -11.97 19.45
CA ALA A 18 -7.36 -12.04 20.90
C ALA A 18 -6.60 -10.93 21.62
N ALA A 19 -5.37 -10.62 21.19
CA ALA A 19 -4.59 -9.50 21.73
C ALA A 19 -5.28 -8.16 21.47
N VAL A 20 -5.83 -7.96 20.27
CA VAL A 20 -6.57 -6.73 19.89
C VAL A 20 -7.79 -6.55 20.75
N MET A 21 -8.59 -7.61 20.93
CA MET A 21 -9.77 -7.57 21.78
C MET A 21 -9.39 -7.30 23.24
N TRP A 22 -8.35 -7.97 23.75
CA TRP A 22 -7.85 -7.74 25.11
C TRP A 22 -7.39 -6.30 25.33
N MET A 23 -6.62 -5.74 24.39
CA MET A 23 -6.12 -4.37 24.42
C MET A 23 -7.24 -3.32 24.44
N LEU A 24 -8.27 -3.50 23.61
CA LEU A 24 -9.44 -2.62 23.57
C LEU A 24 -10.33 -2.79 24.82
N CYS A 25 -10.30 -3.96 25.47
CA CYS A 25 -10.97 -4.20 26.75
C CYS A 25 -10.23 -3.65 27.97
N PHE A 26 -8.98 -3.21 27.85
CA PHE A 26 -8.13 -2.73 28.95
C PHE A 26 -8.03 -1.19 29.00
N ILE A 27 -9.19 -0.53 29.08
CA ILE A 27 -9.29 0.87 29.50
C ILE A 27 -9.90 0.85 30.91
N PRO A 28 -9.19 1.34 31.95
CA PRO A 28 -9.77 1.39 33.29
C PRO A 28 -11.04 2.25 33.26
N PRO A 29 -12.09 1.88 34.01
CA PRO A 29 -13.36 2.59 33.98
C PRO A 29 -13.11 4.08 34.28
N ALA A 30 -13.60 4.94 33.39
CA ALA A 30 -13.55 6.37 33.62
C ALA A 30 -14.32 6.69 34.90
N ALA A 31 -13.83 7.65 35.69
CA ALA A 31 -14.63 8.22 36.77
C ALA A 31 -15.96 8.70 36.18
N ALA A 32 -17.09 8.37 36.82
CA ALA A 32 -18.44 8.70 36.36
C ALA A 32 -18.51 10.16 35.91
N GLN A 33 -18.62 10.37 34.60
CA GLN A 33 -18.83 11.70 34.03
C GLN A 33 -20.33 11.97 34.02
N ASP A 34 -20.70 13.15 34.52
CA ASP A 34 -22.05 13.70 34.41
C ASP A 34 -22.60 13.52 32.99
N THR A 35 -23.91 13.27 32.91
CA THR A 35 -24.68 13.06 31.67
C THR A 35 -24.70 14.29 30.78
N LEU A 36 -23.56 14.65 30.19
CA LEU A 36 -23.46 15.63 29.14
C LEU A 36 -24.08 15.07 27.86
N ALA A 37 -24.82 15.91 27.14
CA ALA A 37 -25.38 15.55 25.86
C ALA A 37 -24.25 15.12 24.90
N LYS A 38 -24.44 14.00 24.19
CA LYS A 38 -23.49 13.53 23.19
C LYS A 38 -23.36 14.55 22.06
N PHE A 39 -22.17 14.64 21.49
CA PHE A 39 -21.89 15.53 20.38
C PHE A 39 -22.74 15.14 19.17
N VAL A 40 -23.34 16.16 18.55
CA VAL A 40 -24.02 16.06 17.26
C VAL A 40 -23.30 16.98 16.28
N THR A 41 -22.95 16.46 15.11
CA THR A 41 -22.23 17.26 14.12
C THR A 41 -23.07 18.44 13.63
N PRO A 42 -22.51 19.67 13.58
CA PRO A 42 -23.16 20.80 12.92
C PRO A 42 -22.96 20.77 11.39
N PHE A 43 -22.06 19.91 10.89
CA PHE A 43 -21.76 19.81 9.46
C PHE A 43 -22.76 18.86 8.78
N SER A 44 -23.24 19.27 7.62
CA SER A 44 -24.01 18.43 6.70
C SER A 44 -23.13 17.32 6.09
N LEU A 45 -23.78 16.27 5.57
CA LEU A 45 -23.09 15.19 4.86
C LEU A 45 -22.33 15.71 3.63
N ASP A 46 -22.88 16.72 2.93
CA ASP A 46 -22.27 17.29 1.74
C ASP A 46 -21.02 18.12 2.09
N GLU A 47 -21.03 18.86 3.20
CA GLU A 47 -19.85 19.59 3.69
C GLU A 47 -18.71 18.67 4.10
N MET A 48 -19.03 17.47 4.59
CA MET A 48 -18.04 16.46 4.97
C MET A 48 -17.72 15.46 3.85
N ALA A 49 -18.46 15.50 2.74
CA ALA A 49 -18.27 14.59 1.62
C ALA A 49 -16.89 14.81 1.00
N ALA A 50 -16.28 13.70 0.57
CA ALA A 50 -14.99 13.71 -0.09
C ALA A 50 -13.89 14.46 0.69
N LYS A 51 -13.94 14.48 2.03
CA LYS A 51 -12.86 15.01 2.85
C LYS A 51 -11.82 13.94 3.16
N GLN A 52 -10.57 14.36 3.20
CA GLN A 52 -9.43 13.57 3.67
C GLN A 52 -8.80 14.23 4.88
N ALA A 53 -8.27 13.43 5.79
CA ALA A 53 -7.38 13.87 6.84
C ALA A 53 -5.94 13.49 6.49
N ILE A 54 -5.04 14.46 6.55
CA ILE A 54 -3.61 14.28 6.39
C ILE A 54 -2.99 14.24 7.79
N ILE A 55 -2.37 13.12 8.13
CA ILE A 55 -1.75 12.92 9.44
C ILE A 55 -0.24 12.99 9.27
N GLU A 56 0.39 13.99 9.87
CA GLU A 56 1.85 14.14 9.90
C GLU A 56 2.41 13.60 11.22
N THR A 57 3.44 12.78 11.14
CA THR A 57 4.02 12.07 12.28
C THR A 57 5.55 12.10 12.22
N ASP A 58 6.20 11.69 13.31
CA ASP A 58 7.67 11.53 13.35
C ASP A 58 8.22 10.61 12.24
N ARG A 59 7.40 9.64 11.78
CA ARG A 59 7.80 8.64 10.78
C ARG A 59 7.45 9.06 9.35
N GLY A 60 6.70 10.14 9.18
CA GLY A 60 6.20 10.61 7.88
C GLY A 60 4.70 10.87 7.89
N GLN A 61 4.09 10.87 6.70
CA GLN A 61 2.70 11.25 6.51
C GLN A 61 1.85 10.11 5.93
N PHE A 62 0.63 9.97 6.45
CA PHE A 62 -0.40 9.12 5.85
C PHE A 62 -1.74 9.87 5.73
N ILE A 63 -2.65 9.34 4.91
CA ILE A 63 -3.91 10.00 4.54
C ILE A 63 -5.08 9.09 4.84
N ILE A 64 -6.13 9.63 5.45
CA ILE A 64 -7.38 8.95 5.77
C ILE A 64 -8.51 9.56 4.92
N ASP A 65 -9.22 8.75 4.16
CA ASP A 65 -10.52 9.10 3.57
C ASP A 65 -11.59 9.03 4.67
N LEU A 66 -12.33 10.12 4.88
CA LEU A 66 -13.39 10.18 5.90
C LEU A 66 -14.72 9.63 5.35
N LEU A 67 -15.50 8.97 6.22
CA LEU A 67 -16.74 8.27 5.86
C LEU A 67 -17.97 8.89 6.56
N PRO A 68 -18.39 10.11 6.18
CA PRO A 68 -19.49 10.82 6.86
C PRO A 68 -20.85 10.11 6.72
N LYS A 69 -21.03 9.27 5.70
CA LYS A 69 -22.26 8.46 5.55
C LYS A 69 -22.33 7.30 6.55
N ALA A 70 -21.17 6.78 6.96
CA ALA A 70 -21.08 5.68 7.91
C ALA A 70 -21.16 6.18 9.36
N ALA A 71 -20.48 7.28 9.65
CA ALA A 71 -20.36 7.84 11.00
C ALA A 71 -20.37 9.39 10.97
N PRO A 72 -21.52 10.04 10.71
CA PRO A 72 -21.58 11.49 10.53
C PRO A 72 -21.13 12.29 11.76
N ASN A 73 -21.52 11.87 12.96
CA ASN A 73 -21.14 12.59 14.18
C ASN A 73 -19.66 12.40 14.49
N HIS A 74 -19.13 11.19 14.30
CA HIS A 74 -17.72 10.90 14.51
C HIS A 74 -16.84 11.66 13.52
N VAL A 75 -17.18 11.67 12.23
CA VAL A 75 -16.46 12.45 11.21
C VAL A 75 -16.52 13.95 11.52
N GLY A 76 -17.69 14.47 11.90
CA GLY A 76 -17.83 15.88 12.27
C GLY A 76 -16.98 16.26 13.48
N TYR A 77 -16.95 15.41 14.50
CA TYR A 77 -16.11 15.61 15.68
C TYR A 77 -14.62 15.51 15.36
N PHE A 78 -14.22 14.55 14.52
CA PHE A 78 -12.83 14.41 14.07
C PHE A 78 -12.37 15.65 13.30
N ILE A 79 -13.19 16.17 12.37
CA ILE A 79 -12.90 17.42 11.62
C ILE A 79 -12.78 18.61 12.57
N LYS A 80 -13.69 18.75 13.53
CA LYS A 80 -13.64 19.81 14.56
C LYS A 80 -12.35 19.70 15.38
N SER A 81 -12.04 18.52 15.89
CA SER A 81 -10.87 18.24 16.74
C SER A 81 -9.56 18.49 16.00
N ALA A 82 -9.49 18.12 14.71
CA ALA A 82 -8.37 18.42 13.84
C ALA A 82 -8.15 19.93 13.67
N LYS A 83 -9.21 20.69 13.36
CA LYS A 83 -9.13 22.16 13.22
C LYS A 83 -8.74 22.88 14.51
N GLU A 84 -9.08 22.31 15.67
CA GLU A 84 -8.74 22.83 16.99
C GLU A 84 -7.35 22.40 17.49
N GLY A 85 -6.60 21.60 16.72
CA GLY A 85 -5.26 21.11 17.12
C GLY A 85 -5.27 20.10 18.26
N VAL A 86 -6.40 19.40 18.47
CA VAL A 86 -6.53 18.40 19.55
C VAL A 86 -5.49 17.29 19.40
N TYR A 87 -5.16 16.90 18.16
CA TYR A 87 -4.22 15.83 17.84
C TYR A 87 -2.74 16.24 17.92
N ASP A 88 -2.44 17.53 17.81
CA ASP A 88 -1.07 18.03 17.72
C ASP A 88 -0.29 17.72 19.01
N GLY A 89 0.80 16.97 18.87
CA GLY A 89 1.63 16.49 19.98
C GLY A 89 1.09 15.25 20.71
N THR A 90 -0.07 14.70 20.31
CA THR A 90 -0.49 13.37 20.78
C THR A 90 0.40 12.29 20.18
N ILE A 91 0.44 11.09 20.77
CA ILE A 91 1.25 9.98 20.27
C ILE A 91 0.40 8.75 19.96
N PHE A 92 0.93 7.85 19.13
CA PHE A 92 0.51 6.46 19.10
C PHE A 92 1.04 5.76 20.34
N HIS A 93 0.20 5.66 21.37
CA HIS A 93 0.62 5.20 22.70
C HIS A 93 0.51 3.69 22.86
N ARG A 94 -0.16 3.02 21.92
CA ARG A 94 -0.60 1.64 22.06
C ARG A 94 -0.65 0.95 20.70
N MET A 95 -0.03 -0.21 20.55
CA MET A 95 0.06 -0.94 19.29
C MET A 95 0.16 -2.44 19.52
N ILE A 96 -0.39 -3.20 18.57
CA ILE A 96 -0.15 -4.63 18.43
C ILE A 96 0.51 -4.82 17.08
N ARG A 97 1.68 -5.46 17.09
CA ARG A 97 2.42 -5.75 15.89
C ARG A 97 1.56 -6.50 14.87
N HIS A 98 1.40 -5.91 13.68
CA HIS A 98 0.50 -6.39 12.63
C HIS A 98 -0.96 -6.60 13.08
N GLY A 99 -1.42 -5.89 14.11
CA GLY A 99 -2.77 -5.92 14.65
C GLY A 99 -3.47 -4.58 14.44
N ILE A 100 -3.31 -3.67 15.40
CA ILE A 100 -3.84 -2.30 15.37
C ILE A 100 -2.79 -1.30 15.87
N VAL A 101 -2.96 -0.04 15.48
CA VAL A 101 -2.24 1.11 16.07
C VAL A 101 -3.27 2.09 16.64
N GLN A 102 -3.13 2.47 17.91
CA GLN A 102 -4.05 3.34 18.63
C GLN A 102 -3.40 4.70 18.99
N GLY A 103 -4.13 5.78 18.73
CA GLY A 103 -3.67 7.16 18.96
C GLY A 103 -4.82 8.12 19.29
N GLY A 104 -4.52 9.42 19.30
CA GLY A 104 -5.52 10.48 19.51
C GLY A 104 -5.93 10.73 20.97
N ASP A 105 -5.16 10.24 21.94
CA ASP A 105 -5.35 10.53 23.37
C ASP A 105 -4.64 11.84 23.77
N PRO A 106 -5.37 12.90 24.16
CA PRO A 106 -4.79 14.17 24.58
C PRO A 106 -3.89 14.09 25.82
N LEU A 107 -4.07 13.09 26.70
CA LEU A 107 -3.22 12.92 27.88
C LEU A 107 -1.79 12.53 27.50
N THR A 108 -1.59 11.99 26.30
CA THR A 108 -0.27 11.60 25.81
C THR A 108 0.68 12.76 25.55
N LYS A 109 0.16 13.99 25.46
CA LYS A 109 0.95 15.22 25.36
C LYS A 109 1.78 15.46 26.63
N ASP A 110 1.34 14.93 27.76
CA ASP A 110 1.96 15.10 29.07
C ASP A 110 2.75 13.83 29.45
N LEU A 111 4.05 13.98 29.71
CA LEU A 111 4.93 12.89 30.11
C LEU A 111 4.64 12.40 31.53
N ASP A 112 4.08 13.24 32.39
CA ASP A 112 3.76 12.88 33.78
C ASP A 112 2.48 12.04 33.88
N LYS A 113 1.69 11.99 32.80
CA LYS A 113 0.41 11.25 32.73
C LYS A 113 0.53 9.87 32.07
N THR A 114 1.74 9.32 31.97
CA THR A 114 2.00 8.01 31.35
C THR A 114 1.18 6.84 31.89
N LYS A 115 0.68 6.93 33.14
CA LYS A 115 -0.22 5.93 33.76
C LYS A 115 -1.70 6.11 33.37
N SER A 116 -2.05 7.25 32.81
CA SER A 116 -3.41 7.61 32.40
C SER A 116 -3.61 7.55 30.88
N TYR A 117 -2.60 7.13 30.12
CA TYR A 117 -2.72 6.97 28.67
C TYR A 117 -3.81 5.95 28.33
N GLY A 118 -4.62 6.26 27.33
CA GLY A 118 -5.82 5.53 26.92
C GLY A 118 -7.11 6.01 27.58
N GLN A 119 -7.05 6.92 28.56
CA GLN A 119 -8.25 7.41 29.29
C GLN A 119 -8.74 8.79 28.81
N GLY A 120 -7.93 9.53 28.05
CA GLY A 120 -8.26 10.90 27.66
C GLY A 120 -9.18 11.01 26.45
N GLY A 121 -9.95 12.09 26.40
CA GLY A 121 -10.72 12.46 25.22
C GLY A 121 -11.85 11.48 24.84
N LEU A 122 -12.35 10.69 25.79
CA LEU A 122 -13.49 9.78 25.64
C LEU A 122 -14.79 10.41 26.22
N GLY A 123 -15.93 9.75 26.02
CA GLY A 123 -17.23 10.10 26.62
C GLY A 123 -18.09 11.07 25.80
N VAL A 124 -17.63 11.50 24.62
CA VAL A 124 -18.21 12.62 23.86
C VAL A 124 -19.24 12.17 22.82
N LEU A 125 -19.06 11.00 22.22
CA LEU A 125 -19.82 10.54 21.06
C LEU A 125 -20.61 9.27 21.36
N ALA A 126 -21.81 9.18 20.78
CA ALA A 126 -22.55 7.94 20.68
C ALA A 126 -21.95 7.02 19.61
N VAL A 127 -22.21 5.72 19.71
CA VAL A 127 -21.75 4.74 18.72
C VAL A 127 -22.54 4.88 17.41
N GLU A 128 -21.86 4.82 16.27
CA GLU A 128 -22.44 4.83 14.92
C GLU A 128 -22.06 3.54 14.18
N ILE A 129 -22.87 2.49 14.35
CA ILE A 129 -22.65 1.21 13.67
C ILE A 129 -23.14 1.27 12.22
N SER A 130 -22.31 0.77 11.30
CA SER A 130 -22.60 0.70 9.86
C SER A 130 -22.13 -0.62 9.26
N ASP A 131 -22.33 -0.81 7.96
CA ASP A 131 -21.85 -1.97 7.21
C ASP A 131 -20.33 -1.96 6.94
N GLU A 132 -19.62 -0.91 7.39
CA GLU A 132 -18.17 -0.80 7.26
C GLU A 132 -17.44 -1.90 8.04
N ARG A 133 -16.56 -2.61 7.32
CA ARG A 133 -15.77 -3.73 7.85
C ARG A 133 -14.41 -3.25 8.34
N HIS A 134 -13.90 -3.84 9.41
CA HIS A 134 -12.55 -3.61 9.92
C HIS A 134 -11.47 -4.32 9.09
N THR A 135 -11.51 -4.16 7.76
CA THR A 135 -10.42 -4.60 6.88
C THR A 135 -9.16 -3.76 7.10
N ARG A 136 -8.01 -4.21 6.59
CA ARG A 136 -6.77 -3.42 6.58
C ARG A 136 -7.03 -1.97 6.13
N GLY A 137 -6.53 -1.02 6.92
CA GLY A 137 -6.68 0.42 6.73
C GLY A 137 -7.96 1.02 7.33
N ALA A 138 -8.89 0.24 7.89
CA ALA A 138 -10.05 0.82 8.58
C ALA A 138 -9.61 1.65 9.78
N VAL A 139 -10.18 2.85 9.93
CA VAL A 139 -9.97 3.78 11.05
C VAL A 139 -11.25 3.83 11.87
N SER A 140 -11.14 3.47 13.14
CA SER A 140 -12.28 3.21 14.01
C SER A 140 -12.12 3.91 15.35
N ALA A 141 -13.25 4.25 15.96
CA ALA A 141 -13.32 4.93 17.25
C ALA A 141 -12.91 4.00 18.39
N VAL A 142 -12.14 4.51 19.34
CA VAL A 142 -11.96 3.83 20.64
C VAL A 142 -13.17 4.14 21.52
N GLN A 143 -13.66 3.13 22.26
CA GLN A 143 -14.73 3.27 23.24
C GLN A 143 -14.34 2.60 24.56
N VAL A 144 -14.90 3.07 25.66
CA VAL A 144 -14.81 2.44 26.98
C VAL A 144 -15.48 1.05 26.92
N PRO A 145 -14.84 0.01 27.49
CA PRO A 145 -15.39 -1.34 27.50
C PRO A 145 -16.79 -1.39 28.10
N SER A 146 -17.72 -2.05 27.40
CA SER A 146 -19.15 -2.15 27.80
C SER A 146 -19.93 -0.83 27.80
N GLU A 147 -19.36 0.25 27.30
CA GLU A 147 -20.03 1.55 27.15
C GLU A 147 -19.89 2.03 25.69
N PRO A 148 -20.72 1.55 24.74
CA PRO A 148 -20.59 1.90 23.32
C PRO A 148 -20.64 3.41 23.05
N ASP A 149 -21.46 4.16 23.80
CA ASP A 149 -21.64 5.60 23.65
C ASP A 149 -20.57 6.42 24.39
N SER A 150 -19.32 6.00 24.34
CA SER A 150 -18.20 6.64 25.06
C SER A 150 -17.03 7.01 24.16
N ALA A 151 -17.24 7.01 22.85
CA ALA A 151 -16.21 7.40 21.89
C ALA A 151 -15.84 8.89 22.03
N GLY A 152 -14.72 9.27 21.40
CA GLY A 152 -14.27 10.66 21.39
C GLY A 152 -13.09 10.87 20.44
N SER A 153 -12.01 11.50 20.89
CA SER A 153 -10.87 11.84 20.03
C SER A 153 -9.96 10.65 19.73
N GLN A 154 -9.96 9.62 20.57
CA GLN A 154 -9.13 8.44 20.37
C GLN A 154 -9.64 7.57 19.21
N PHE A 155 -8.70 7.07 18.42
CA PHE A 155 -8.96 6.18 17.30
C PHE A 155 -7.91 5.08 17.22
N PHE A 156 -8.25 3.99 16.53
CA PHE A 156 -7.31 2.97 16.14
C PHE A 156 -7.39 2.69 14.64
N ILE A 157 -6.29 2.18 14.07
CA ILE A 157 -6.18 1.80 12.67
C ILE A 157 -5.93 0.29 12.59
N SER A 158 -6.76 -0.43 11.84
CA SER A 158 -6.58 -1.85 11.54
C SER A 158 -5.40 -2.06 10.61
N VAL A 159 -4.31 -2.67 11.10
CA VAL A 159 -3.12 -2.99 10.28
C VAL A 159 -3.37 -4.22 9.41
N VAL A 160 -4.17 -5.16 9.91
CA VAL A 160 -4.69 -6.31 9.17
C VAL A 160 -6.19 -6.39 9.37
N ASP A 161 -6.88 -7.29 8.66
CA ASP A 161 -8.32 -7.48 8.85
C ASP A 161 -8.64 -7.94 10.29
N GLN A 162 -9.57 -7.24 10.93
CA GLN A 162 -10.06 -7.48 12.30
C GLN A 162 -11.58 -7.77 12.30
N PRO A 163 -12.06 -8.84 11.65
CA PRO A 163 -13.49 -9.12 11.51
C PRO A 163 -14.22 -9.31 12.86
N ALA A 164 -13.48 -9.63 13.93
CA ALA A 164 -14.04 -9.73 15.29
C ALA A 164 -14.54 -8.39 15.86
N LEU A 165 -14.16 -7.26 15.27
CA LEU A 165 -14.58 -5.91 15.70
C LEU A 165 -15.80 -5.40 14.92
N ASP A 166 -16.19 -6.08 13.84
CA ASP A 166 -17.31 -5.67 12.98
C ASP A 166 -18.61 -5.56 13.77
N GLY A 167 -19.39 -4.52 13.47
CA GLY A 167 -20.67 -4.27 14.12
C GLY A 167 -20.61 -3.82 15.58
N SER A 168 -19.40 -3.68 16.16
CA SER A 168 -19.21 -3.32 17.58
C SER A 168 -18.52 -1.97 17.80
N TYR A 169 -17.83 -1.45 16.78
CA TYR A 169 -17.10 -0.19 16.84
C TYR A 169 -17.45 0.70 15.64
N THR A 170 -17.34 2.01 15.83
CA THR A 170 -17.64 3.02 14.80
C THR A 170 -16.47 3.16 13.83
N VAL A 171 -16.60 2.64 12.62
CA VAL A 171 -15.63 2.91 11.54
C VAL A 171 -15.99 4.23 10.86
N PHE A 172 -15.10 5.22 10.95
CA PHE A 172 -15.35 6.57 10.45
C PHE A 172 -14.39 7.01 9.34
N GLY A 173 -13.38 6.20 9.03
CA GLY A 173 -12.41 6.51 7.99
C GLY A 173 -11.67 5.28 7.45
N ARG A 174 -10.93 5.47 6.37
CA ARG A 174 -10.01 4.46 5.79
C ARG A 174 -8.70 5.10 5.37
N VAL A 175 -7.58 4.52 5.76
CA VAL A 175 -6.26 4.91 5.25
C VAL A 175 -6.27 4.70 3.73
N SER A 176 -6.05 5.77 2.98
CA SER A 176 -6.05 5.79 1.51
C SER A 176 -4.67 5.98 0.91
N LYS A 177 -3.70 6.45 1.72
CA LYS A 177 -2.27 6.50 1.39
C LYS A 177 -1.46 6.33 2.66
N GLY A 178 -0.37 5.57 2.59
CA GLY A 178 0.60 5.46 3.68
C GLY A 178 0.36 4.28 4.61
N MET A 179 -0.35 3.24 4.17
CA MET A 179 -0.57 2.05 5.00
C MET A 179 0.73 1.29 5.35
N ASN A 180 1.78 1.39 4.51
CA ASN A 180 3.10 0.84 4.84
C ASN A 180 3.72 1.56 6.04
N LEU A 181 3.56 2.89 6.10
CA LEU A 181 3.98 3.68 7.27
C LEU A 181 3.21 3.26 8.52
N VAL A 182 1.88 3.08 8.42
CA VAL A 182 1.07 2.60 9.56
C VAL A 182 1.50 1.20 10.00
N THR A 183 1.91 0.35 9.05
CA THR A 183 2.45 -0.98 9.35
C THR A 183 3.77 -0.87 10.09
N GLU A 184 4.69 -0.02 9.64
CA GLU A 184 5.97 0.26 10.33
C GLU A 184 5.74 0.78 11.75
N ILE A 185 4.80 1.72 11.94
CA ILE A 185 4.43 2.21 13.27
C ILE A 185 3.97 1.06 14.16
N SER A 186 3.19 0.10 13.63
CA SER A 186 2.75 -1.07 14.41
C SER A 186 3.87 -2.02 14.83
N GLU A 187 5.02 -1.99 14.14
CA GLU A 187 6.17 -2.84 14.41
C GLU A 187 7.13 -2.26 15.47
N THR A 188 6.86 -1.03 15.92
CA THR A 188 7.59 -0.40 17.03
C THR A 188 7.53 -1.27 18.27
N GLU A 189 8.65 -1.36 19.00
CA GLU A 189 8.71 -2.15 20.21
C GLU A 189 7.72 -1.66 21.27
N THR A 190 7.03 -2.61 21.90
CA THR A 190 6.07 -2.37 22.97
C THR A 190 6.42 -3.13 24.23
N ASP A 191 5.92 -2.67 25.37
CA ASP A 191 5.88 -3.49 26.58
C ASP A 191 4.81 -4.59 26.48
N ASN A 192 4.68 -5.38 27.57
CA ASN A 192 3.73 -6.50 27.65
C ASN A 192 2.25 -6.05 27.64
N GLU A 193 1.96 -4.77 27.80
CA GLU A 193 0.62 -4.18 27.74
C GLU A 193 0.33 -3.55 26.37
N GLY A 194 1.25 -3.70 25.41
CA GLY A 194 1.16 -3.12 24.07
C GLY A 194 1.44 -1.61 24.04
N LYS A 195 2.00 -1.03 25.11
CA LYS A 195 2.37 0.39 25.15
C LYS A 195 3.69 0.61 24.43
N ALA A 196 3.73 1.62 23.57
CA ALA A 196 4.93 1.97 22.81
C ALA A 196 6.09 2.34 23.73
N ILE A 197 7.28 1.76 23.49
CA ILE A 197 8.52 2.18 24.18
C ILE A 197 9.00 3.51 23.60
N GLU A 198 9.02 3.60 22.27
CA GLU A 198 9.32 4.83 21.54
C GLU A 198 8.06 5.69 21.41
N ARG A 199 8.22 7.02 21.53
CA ARG A 199 7.13 7.97 21.29
C ARG A 199 7.09 8.33 19.82
N ILE A 200 6.01 7.95 19.14
CA ILE A 200 5.73 8.39 17.77
C ILE A 200 4.61 9.43 17.84
N ALA A 201 4.98 10.69 17.75
CA ALA A 201 4.10 11.83 17.84
C ALA A 201 3.38 12.12 16.51
N ILE A 202 2.16 12.63 16.62
CA ILE A 202 1.39 13.27 15.56
C ILE A 202 1.69 14.76 15.67
N HIS A 203 2.30 15.34 14.62
CA HIS A 203 2.61 16.76 14.58
C HIS A 203 1.39 17.60 14.23
N SER A 204 0.60 17.14 13.24
CA SER A 204 -0.57 17.85 12.76
C SER A 204 -1.60 16.91 12.15
N VAL A 205 -2.87 17.32 12.18
CA VAL A 205 -3.96 16.70 11.43
C VAL A 205 -4.66 17.76 10.59
N ALA A 206 -4.41 17.75 9.28
CA ALA A 206 -5.01 18.72 8.36
C ALA A 206 -6.17 18.10 7.56
N ILE A 207 -7.32 18.79 7.52
CA ILE A 207 -8.47 18.38 6.71
C ILE A 207 -8.39 19.05 5.33
N ARG A 208 -8.50 18.27 4.27
CA ARG A 208 -8.55 18.77 2.88
C ARG A 208 -9.66 18.11 2.08
N ASP A 209 -9.96 18.70 0.92
CA ASP A 209 -10.73 18.02 -0.12
C ASP A 209 -9.92 16.88 -0.73
N LYS A 210 -10.59 15.75 -0.95
CA LYS A 210 -10.06 14.63 -1.71
C LYS A 210 -9.82 15.12 -3.14
N PRO A 211 -8.57 15.04 -3.64
CA PRO A 211 -8.29 15.38 -5.03
C PRO A 211 -9.18 14.57 -5.96
N LEU A 212 -9.62 15.18 -7.05
CA LEU A 212 -10.33 14.46 -8.10
C LEU A 212 -9.48 13.29 -8.58
N PRO A 213 -10.08 12.13 -8.89
CA PRO A 213 -9.36 11.02 -9.48
C PRO A 213 -8.63 11.51 -10.73
N GLN A 214 -7.31 11.37 -10.75
CA GLN A 214 -6.57 11.65 -11.97
C GLN A 214 -6.86 10.54 -12.98
N PRO A 215 -6.95 10.86 -14.29
CA PRO A 215 -7.07 9.82 -15.31
C PRO A 215 -5.90 8.87 -15.18
N THR A 216 -6.14 7.58 -15.39
CA THR A 216 -5.07 6.58 -15.37
C THR A 216 -4.00 7.01 -16.39
N PRO A 217 -2.73 7.18 -15.99
CA PRO A 217 -1.69 7.65 -16.89
C PRO A 217 -1.64 6.81 -18.18
N PHE A 218 -1.36 7.45 -19.32
CA PHE A 218 -1.28 6.80 -20.63
C PHE A 218 -2.57 6.10 -21.09
N SER A 219 -3.72 6.27 -20.44
CA SER A 219 -4.97 5.60 -20.88
C SER A 219 -5.61 6.20 -22.13
N GLN A 220 -5.36 7.48 -22.41
CA GLN A 220 -5.97 8.20 -23.53
C GLN A 220 -4.99 8.52 -24.67
N ASP A 221 -3.69 8.21 -24.48
CA ASP A 221 -2.65 8.50 -25.47
C ASP A 221 -2.89 7.72 -26.78
N SER A 222 -2.68 8.34 -27.94
CA SER A 222 -2.74 7.64 -29.23
C SER A 222 -1.59 6.64 -29.40
N VAL A 223 -1.68 5.74 -30.39
CA VAL A 223 -0.58 4.83 -30.75
C VAL A 223 0.69 5.61 -31.10
N GLU A 224 0.55 6.71 -31.81
CA GLU A 224 1.66 7.61 -32.18
C GLU A 224 2.29 8.28 -30.95
N GLU A 225 1.46 8.70 -30.00
CA GLU A 225 1.93 9.30 -28.74
C GLU A 225 2.67 8.27 -27.88
N LEU A 226 2.14 7.05 -27.78
CA LEU A 226 2.79 5.94 -27.09
C LEU A 226 4.16 5.60 -27.70
N ALA A 227 4.27 5.63 -29.04
CA ALA A 227 5.49 5.27 -29.76
C ALA A 227 6.63 6.29 -29.57
N ALA A 228 6.30 7.52 -29.15
CA ALA A 228 7.28 8.55 -28.83
C ALA A 228 8.06 8.22 -27.54
N TYR A 229 7.44 7.52 -26.58
CA TYR A 229 8.11 7.23 -25.32
C TYR A 229 9.26 6.24 -25.47
N ARG A 230 10.24 6.37 -24.57
CA ARG A 230 11.34 5.45 -24.32
C ARG A 230 11.38 5.12 -22.84
N VAL A 231 11.82 3.91 -22.53
CA VAL A 231 12.15 3.54 -21.15
C VAL A 231 13.64 3.22 -21.06
N ILE A 232 14.28 3.84 -20.07
CA ILE A 232 15.69 3.69 -19.76
C ILE A 232 15.80 2.95 -18.44
N PHE A 233 16.34 1.74 -18.47
CA PHE A 233 16.67 0.96 -17.28
C PHE A 233 18.11 1.27 -16.88
N ALA A 234 18.30 1.90 -15.72
CA ALA A 234 19.60 1.94 -15.07
C ALA A 234 19.77 0.65 -14.27
N THR A 235 20.76 -0.17 -14.60
CA THR A 235 21.05 -1.42 -13.89
C THR A 235 22.45 -1.42 -13.30
N THR A 236 22.74 -2.36 -12.38
CA THR A 236 24.10 -2.56 -11.87
C THR A 236 25.11 -2.98 -12.93
N SER A 237 24.67 -3.42 -14.12
CA SER A 237 25.51 -3.82 -15.25
C SER A 237 25.57 -2.77 -16.39
N GLY A 238 24.91 -1.63 -16.22
CA GLY A 238 24.84 -0.57 -17.22
C GLY A 238 23.40 -0.19 -17.59
N THR A 239 23.26 0.62 -18.64
CA THR A 239 21.97 1.16 -19.06
C THR A 239 21.42 0.41 -20.26
N ILE A 240 20.11 0.15 -20.27
CA ILE A 240 19.38 -0.42 -21.41
C ILE A 240 18.25 0.53 -21.77
N THR A 241 18.15 0.94 -23.03
CA THR A 241 17.05 1.78 -23.52
C THR A 241 16.17 0.98 -24.44
N MET A 242 14.87 0.96 -24.17
CA MET A 242 13.87 0.35 -25.04
C MET A 242 12.96 1.39 -25.68
N GLN A 243 12.50 1.08 -26.89
CA GLN A 243 11.36 1.73 -27.53
C GLN A 243 10.17 0.77 -27.57
N PHE A 244 8.98 1.36 -27.68
CA PHE A 244 7.71 0.62 -27.71
C PHE A 244 7.22 0.35 -29.13
N MET A 245 6.36 -0.66 -29.25
CA MET A 245 5.64 -1.04 -30.47
C MET A 245 4.12 -1.06 -30.20
N PRO A 246 3.50 0.11 -29.92
CA PRO A 246 2.08 0.22 -29.55
C PRO A 246 1.12 -0.10 -30.70
N GLU A 247 1.60 -0.18 -31.94
CA GLU A 247 0.84 -0.68 -33.08
C GLU A 247 0.60 -2.20 -33.00
N ILE A 248 1.41 -2.92 -32.22
CA ILE A 248 1.30 -4.36 -31.99
C ILE A 248 0.53 -4.65 -30.71
N ALA A 249 0.95 -4.01 -29.61
CA ALA A 249 0.47 -4.32 -28.27
C ALA A 249 0.22 -3.03 -27.45
N PRO A 250 -0.76 -2.21 -27.84
CA PRO A 250 -1.02 -0.92 -27.20
C PRO A 250 -1.29 -1.06 -25.70
N GLU A 251 -2.05 -2.05 -25.26
CA GLU A 251 -2.42 -2.17 -23.84
C GLU A 251 -1.23 -2.64 -22.99
N HIS A 252 -0.35 -3.48 -23.53
CA HIS A 252 0.92 -3.80 -22.92
C HIS A 252 1.83 -2.58 -22.78
N VAL A 253 1.94 -1.75 -23.82
CA VAL A 253 2.74 -0.52 -23.78
C VAL A 253 2.21 0.44 -22.72
N ARG A 254 0.88 0.67 -22.68
CA ARG A 254 0.25 1.50 -21.64
C ARG A 254 0.53 0.99 -20.24
N ASN A 255 0.34 -0.32 -20.02
CA ASN A 255 0.60 -0.93 -18.73
C ASN A 255 2.08 -0.78 -18.34
N PHE A 256 2.99 -1.07 -19.26
CA PHE A 256 4.42 -0.98 -19.02
C PHE A 256 4.84 0.44 -18.62
N LEU A 257 4.37 1.45 -19.35
CA LEU A 257 4.62 2.87 -19.05
C LEU A 257 4.07 3.29 -17.68
N ARG A 258 2.89 2.80 -17.28
CA ARG A 258 2.32 3.05 -15.95
C ARG A 258 3.20 2.47 -14.85
N LEU A 259 3.58 1.20 -14.98
CA LEU A 259 4.42 0.50 -14.00
C LEU A 259 5.81 1.13 -13.89
N ALA A 260 6.42 1.48 -15.01
CA ALA A 260 7.70 2.20 -15.06
C ALA A 260 7.60 3.57 -14.40
N SER A 261 6.60 4.38 -14.74
CA SER A 261 6.39 5.71 -14.14
C SER A 261 6.11 5.67 -12.64
N ALA A 262 5.49 4.58 -12.18
CA ALA A 262 5.21 4.35 -10.77
C ALA A 262 6.39 3.73 -10.00
N GLY A 263 7.53 3.44 -10.65
CA GLY A 263 8.71 2.85 -10.00
C GLY A 263 8.51 1.38 -9.58
N VAL A 264 7.57 0.67 -10.21
CA VAL A 264 7.27 -0.75 -9.87
C VAL A 264 8.47 -1.66 -10.17
N PHE A 265 9.28 -1.33 -11.18
CA PHE A 265 10.44 -2.11 -11.57
C PHE A 265 11.70 -1.82 -10.75
N ASP A 266 11.74 -0.71 -10.02
CA ASP A 266 12.92 -0.31 -9.24
C ASP A 266 13.22 -1.34 -8.14
N GLY A 267 14.47 -1.72 -7.96
CA GLY A 267 14.90 -2.75 -7.00
C GLY A 267 14.55 -4.20 -7.41
N MET A 268 13.97 -4.43 -8.60
CA MET A 268 13.80 -5.80 -9.12
C MET A 268 15.09 -6.31 -9.74
N SER A 269 15.27 -7.63 -9.75
CA SER A 269 16.46 -8.28 -10.30
C SER A 269 16.17 -9.06 -11.58
N VAL A 270 17.19 -9.18 -12.42
CA VAL A 270 17.26 -10.23 -13.44
C VAL A 270 17.32 -11.57 -12.72
N HIS A 271 16.22 -12.31 -12.74
CA HIS A 271 16.08 -13.56 -12.01
C HIS A 271 16.36 -14.79 -12.89
N ARG A 272 16.38 -14.62 -14.22
CA ARG A 272 16.58 -15.71 -15.16
C ARG A 272 17.33 -15.25 -16.42
N VAL A 273 18.35 -16.01 -16.80
CA VAL A 273 19.21 -15.84 -17.97
C VAL A 273 19.33 -17.19 -18.66
N VAL A 274 18.93 -17.25 -19.92
CA VAL A 274 19.10 -18.42 -20.79
C VAL A 274 20.12 -18.06 -21.86
N LYS A 275 21.33 -18.59 -21.74
CA LYS A 275 22.45 -18.26 -22.63
C LYS A 275 22.13 -18.57 -24.09
N GLY A 276 22.34 -17.59 -24.96
CA GLY A 276 22.03 -17.67 -26.38
C GLY A 276 20.54 -17.61 -26.70
N ALA A 277 19.71 -17.09 -25.79
CA ALA A 277 18.27 -17.01 -26.00
C ALA A 277 17.66 -15.71 -25.44
N LEU A 278 17.64 -15.54 -24.11
CA LEU A 278 16.96 -14.42 -23.48
C LEU A 278 17.42 -14.12 -22.06
N ILE A 279 17.13 -12.90 -21.62
CA ILE A 279 17.23 -12.43 -20.23
C ILE A 279 15.83 -12.05 -19.77
N GLN A 280 15.40 -12.53 -18.61
CA GLN A 280 14.07 -12.28 -18.04
C GLN A 280 14.16 -11.54 -16.70
N THR A 281 13.31 -10.52 -16.56
CA THR A 281 13.23 -9.63 -15.39
C THR A 281 11.77 -9.27 -15.09
N GLY A 282 11.53 -8.28 -14.22
CA GLY A 282 10.21 -7.79 -13.87
C GLY A 282 9.42 -8.74 -12.97
N TRP A 283 10.07 -9.71 -12.31
CA TRP A 283 9.39 -10.60 -11.36
C TRP A 283 9.27 -9.92 -9.99
N LEU A 284 8.03 -9.68 -9.54
CA LEU A 284 7.76 -9.03 -8.25
C LEU A 284 8.43 -9.70 -7.04
N GLY A 285 8.62 -11.01 -7.07
CA GLY A 285 9.30 -11.74 -5.99
C GLY A 285 10.79 -11.45 -5.88
N SER A 286 11.39 -10.79 -6.87
CA SER A 286 12.80 -10.35 -6.85
C SER A 286 13.00 -8.93 -6.30
N ARG A 287 11.90 -8.21 -5.99
CA ARG A 287 11.98 -6.83 -5.52
C ARG A 287 12.43 -6.76 -4.07
N ASP A 288 13.34 -5.85 -3.77
CA ASP A 288 13.91 -5.63 -2.42
C ASP A 288 12.90 -5.05 -1.41
N ARG A 289 11.90 -4.31 -1.91
CA ARG A 289 10.89 -3.60 -1.11
C ARG A 289 9.48 -3.95 -1.56
N PRO A 290 8.52 -4.06 -0.64
CA PRO A 290 7.13 -4.23 -1.01
C PRO A 290 6.63 -3.04 -1.84
N LEU A 291 5.65 -3.27 -2.70
CA LEU A 291 4.96 -2.20 -3.40
C LEU A 291 4.19 -1.33 -2.40
N ASP A 292 4.09 -0.04 -2.70
CA ASP A 292 3.10 0.81 -2.04
C ASP A 292 1.69 0.54 -2.59
N GLU A 293 0.68 1.15 -1.96
CA GLU A 293 -0.71 0.93 -2.31
C GLU A 293 -1.08 1.41 -3.72
N ASN A 294 -0.42 2.45 -4.23
CA ASN A 294 -0.67 2.93 -5.58
C ASN A 294 -0.04 1.99 -6.60
N GLN A 295 1.20 1.57 -6.37
CA GLN A 295 1.91 0.59 -7.18
C GLN A 295 1.14 -0.74 -7.24
N GLN A 296 0.67 -1.23 -6.09
CA GLN A 296 -0.07 -2.50 -6.00
C GLN A 296 -1.38 -2.46 -6.81
N ARG A 297 -2.06 -1.31 -6.88
CA ARG A 297 -3.28 -1.13 -7.69
C ARG A 297 -3.01 -1.14 -9.20
N LEU A 298 -1.79 -0.82 -9.62
CA LEU A 298 -1.41 -0.83 -11.04
C LEU A 298 -1.03 -2.24 -11.53
N VAL A 299 -0.64 -3.14 -10.63
CA VAL A 299 -0.28 -4.51 -10.97
C VAL A 299 -1.53 -5.32 -11.25
N THR A 300 -1.82 -5.52 -12.54
CA THR A 300 -2.92 -6.36 -13.01
C THR A 300 -2.46 -7.32 -14.10
N ASN A 301 -3.23 -8.38 -14.30
CA ASN A 301 -3.04 -9.28 -15.44
C ASN A 301 -3.55 -8.64 -16.74
N LEU A 302 -2.91 -8.95 -17.85
CA LEU A 302 -3.21 -8.42 -19.18
C LEU A 302 -3.76 -9.49 -20.10
N GLN A 303 -4.72 -9.11 -20.95
CA GLN A 303 -5.14 -9.94 -22.08
C GLN A 303 -4.01 -10.00 -23.12
N PRO A 304 -3.75 -11.16 -23.75
CA PRO A 304 -2.66 -11.28 -24.71
C PRO A 304 -2.92 -10.45 -25.98
N GLU A 305 -1.88 -9.79 -26.49
CA GLU A 305 -1.89 -9.07 -27.78
C GLU A 305 -0.90 -9.77 -28.73
N PHE A 306 -1.14 -11.06 -29.00
CA PHE A 306 -0.24 -11.87 -29.83
C PHE A 306 -0.14 -11.35 -31.26
N SER A 307 1.05 -11.48 -31.84
CA SER A 307 1.33 -11.03 -33.21
C SER A 307 2.27 -11.99 -33.94
N THR A 308 2.49 -11.74 -35.24
CA THR A 308 3.45 -12.50 -36.07
C THR A 308 4.87 -11.96 -35.97
N THR A 309 5.16 -11.09 -35.00
CA THR A 309 6.49 -10.50 -34.83
C THR A 309 7.46 -11.55 -34.33
N ALA A 310 8.57 -11.73 -35.04
CA ALA A 310 9.59 -12.72 -34.69
C ALA A 310 10.39 -12.28 -33.45
N HIS A 311 10.63 -13.21 -32.53
CA HIS A 311 11.48 -13.05 -31.36
C HIS A 311 12.96 -13.12 -31.75
N VAL A 312 13.45 -12.05 -32.38
CA VAL A 312 14.85 -11.87 -32.73
C VAL A 312 15.59 -11.06 -31.67
N ARG A 313 16.91 -11.05 -31.75
CA ARG A 313 17.78 -10.30 -30.83
C ARG A 313 17.33 -8.85 -30.68
N GLY A 314 17.16 -8.42 -29.42
CA GLY A 314 16.70 -7.09 -29.02
C GLY A 314 15.19 -6.95 -28.84
N ILE A 315 14.38 -7.93 -29.23
CA ILE A 315 12.93 -7.89 -28.99
C ILE A 315 12.61 -8.02 -27.49
N VAL A 316 11.64 -7.23 -27.04
CA VAL A 316 11.11 -7.27 -25.69
C VAL A 316 9.67 -7.77 -25.72
N SER A 317 9.39 -8.78 -24.89
CA SER A 317 8.12 -9.51 -24.89
C SER A 317 7.72 -9.87 -23.47
N MET A 318 6.41 -9.91 -23.20
CA MET A 318 5.92 -10.23 -21.86
C MET A 318 6.10 -11.70 -21.52
N ALA A 319 6.52 -11.98 -20.29
CA ALA A 319 6.47 -13.32 -19.74
C ALA A 319 5.06 -13.62 -19.20
N ARG A 320 4.66 -14.89 -19.26
CA ARG A 320 3.38 -15.40 -18.76
C ARG A 320 3.55 -16.82 -18.22
N GLY A 321 2.58 -17.26 -17.42
CA GLY A 321 2.38 -18.67 -17.11
C GLY A 321 1.58 -19.39 -18.20
N ASP A 322 1.00 -20.53 -17.84
CA ASP A 322 0.22 -21.37 -18.75
C ASP A 322 -1.01 -20.65 -19.30
N ASP A 323 -1.66 -19.81 -18.49
CA ASP A 323 -2.76 -18.95 -18.93
C ASP A 323 -2.22 -17.81 -19.81
N PRO A 324 -2.65 -17.68 -21.08
CA PRO A 324 -2.30 -16.56 -21.95
C PRO A 324 -2.54 -15.18 -21.34
N ALA A 325 -3.54 -15.05 -20.47
CA ALA A 325 -3.91 -13.81 -19.80
C ALA A 325 -3.27 -13.66 -18.40
N SER A 326 -2.14 -14.34 -18.13
CA SER A 326 -1.43 -14.25 -16.85
C SER A 326 -0.23 -13.29 -16.83
N ALA A 327 0.09 -12.66 -17.96
CA ALA A 327 1.13 -11.64 -18.04
C ALA A 327 0.78 -10.45 -17.13
N SER A 328 1.75 -9.96 -16.35
CA SER A 328 1.55 -8.82 -15.44
C SER A 328 2.74 -7.87 -15.44
N THR A 329 3.81 -8.25 -14.74
CA THR A 329 5.02 -7.43 -14.53
C THR A 329 6.26 -8.04 -15.18
N SER A 330 6.34 -9.37 -15.30
CA SER A 330 7.53 -10.03 -15.83
C SER A 330 7.59 -9.94 -17.35
N PHE A 331 8.78 -9.66 -17.86
CA PHE A 331 9.08 -9.57 -19.29
C PHE A 331 10.49 -10.10 -19.56
N PHE A 332 10.78 -10.40 -20.82
CA PHE A 332 12.08 -10.85 -21.26
C PHE A 332 12.57 -10.07 -22.48
N ILE A 333 13.89 -10.03 -22.62
CA ILE A 333 14.60 -9.43 -23.74
C ILE A 333 15.38 -10.54 -24.45
N CYS A 334 15.12 -10.73 -25.73
CA CYS A 334 15.81 -11.73 -26.55
C CYS A 334 17.27 -11.32 -26.80
N THR A 335 18.21 -12.19 -26.47
CA THR A 335 19.65 -12.01 -26.78
C THR A 335 20.04 -12.71 -28.08
N ALA A 336 19.20 -13.61 -28.59
CA ALA A 336 19.34 -14.26 -29.89
C ALA A 336 17.95 -14.45 -30.56
N THR A 337 17.91 -15.16 -31.69
CA THR A 337 16.64 -15.58 -32.32
C THR A 337 16.06 -16.78 -31.60
N VAL A 338 14.80 -16.68 -31.18
CA VAL A 338 14.08 -17.73 -30.43
C VAL A 338 12.70 -17.98 -31.06
N SER A 339 12.68 -18.55 -32.26
CA SER A 339 11.45 -18.72 -33.06
C SER A 339 10.37 -19.58 -32.40
N SER A 340 10.71 -20.39 -31.39
CA SER A 340 9.74 -21.16 -30.62
C SER A 340 8.81 -20.30 -29.75
N LEU A 341 9.09 -19.00 -29.61
CA LEU A 341 8.25 -18.05 -28.87
C LEU A 341 7.29 -17.27 -29.79
N ASP A 342 7.46 -17.37 -31.10
CA ASP A 342 6.69 -16.61 -32.08
C ASP A 342 5.21 -16.99 -32.03
N GLY A 343 4.33 -15.99 -31.97
CA GLY A 343 2.88 -16.19 -31.83
C GLY A 343 2.40 -16.59 -30.43
N GLU A 344 3.31 -16.93 -29.51
CA GLU A 344 2.99 -17.46 -28.17
C GLU A 344 3.11 -16.42 -27.05
N TYR A 345 3.84 -15.32 -27.31
CA TYR A 345 4.12 -14.26 -26.36
C TYR A 345 3.88 -12.88 -26.97
N THR A 346 3.45 -11.94 -26.15
CA THR A 346 3.13 -10.58 -26.60
C THR A 346 4.39 -9.72 -26.70
N VAL A 347 4.83 -9.47 -27.93
CA VAL A 347 5.88 -8.49 -28.23
C VAL A 347 5.32 -7.09 -28.11
N PHE A 348 5.97 -6.24 -27.31
CA PHE A 348 5.51 -4.86 -27.06
C PHE A 348 6.60 -3.80 -27.21
N GLY A 349 7.84 -4.21 -27.48
CA GLY A 349 8.94 -3.27 -27.68
C GLY A 349 10.23 -3.91 -28.15
N ARG A 350 11.26 -3.09 -28.25
CA ARG A 350 12.62 -3.52 -28.60
C ARG A 350 13.67 -2.63 -27.96
N VAL A 351 14.83 -3.21 -27.70
CA VAL A 351 16.01 -2.49 -27.25
C VAL A 351 16.61 -1.69 -28.41
N VAL A 352 16.91 -0.43 -28.14
CA VAL A 352 17.52 0.51 -29.10
C VAL A 352 18.91 0.97 -28.66
N ASP A 353 19.24 0.84 -27.37
CA ASP A 353 20.57 1.07 -26.83
C ASP A 353 20.83 0.15 -25.62
N GLY A 354 22.09 -0.16 -25.35
CA GLY A 354 22.48 -1.05 -24.25
C GLY A 354 22.56 -2.54 -24.60
N MET A 355 22.69 -2.90 -25.89
CA MET A 355 22.89 -4.31 -26.28
C MET A 355 24.16 -4.92 -25.70
N THR A 356 25.23 -4.14 -25.53
CA THR A 356 26.48 -4.59 -24.88
C THR A 356 26.29 -4.86 -23.39
N THR A 357 25.40 -4.11 -22.73
CA THR A 357 25.00 -4.39 -21.34
C THR A 357 24.26 -5.72 -21.26
N LEU A 358 23.35 -6.01 -22.20
CA LEU A 358 22.69 -7.32 -22.26
C LEU A 358 23.67 -8.47 -22.47
N ASP A 359 24.64 -8.32 -23.37
CA ASP A 359 25.69 -9.33 -23.58
C ASP A 359 26.52 -9.57 -22.31
N SER A 360 26.81 -8.49 -21.58
CA SER A 360 27.54 -8.58 -20.30
C SER A 360 26.73 -9.36 -19.26
N ILE A 361 25.42 -9.08 -19.15
CA ILE A 361 24.50 -9.79 -18.24
C ILE A 361 24.41 -11.28 -18.62
N GLU A 362 24.25 -11.59 -19.91
CA GLU A 362 24.15 -12.97 -20.39
C GLU A 362 25.42 -13.79 -20.12
N SER A 363 26.58 -13.13 -20.16
CA SER A 363 27.88 -13.76 -19.92
C SER A 363 28.13 -14.16 -18.46
N LEU A 364 27.33 -13.66 -17.52
CA LEU A 364 27.54 -13.87 -16.09
C LEU A 364 27.59 -15.36 -15.71
N PRO A 365 28.35 -15.72 -14.66
CA PRO A 365 28.24 -17.01 -14.01
C PRO A 365 26.83 -17.23 -13.46
N LEU A 366 26.25 -18.41 -13.68
CA LEU A 366 24.87 -18.73 -13.29
C LEU A 366 24.83 -19.91 -12.31
N ASN A 367 23.82 -19.91 -11.43
CA ASN A 367 23.35 -21.08 -10.70
C ASN A 367 22.01 -21.52 -11.30
N GLY A 368 22.03 -22.58 -12.12
CA GLY A 368 20.91 -22.87 -13.03
C GLY A 368 20.77 -21.74 -14.06
N GLU A 369 19.60 -21.10 -14.09
CA GLU A 369 19.35 -19.93 -14.95
C GLU A 369 19.49 -18.61 -14.17
N THR A 370 19.80 -18.62 -12.87
CA THR A 370 19.87 -17.42 -12.05
C THR A 370 21.30 -16.87 -11.99
N PRO A 371 21.55 -15.57 -12.24
CA PRO A 371 22.88 -14.97 -12.07
C PRO A 371 23.43 -15.15 -10.65
N LEU A 372 24.70 -15.55 -10.53
CA LEU A 372 25.39 -15.62 -9.23
C LEU A 372 25.64 -14.23 -8.65
N GLN A 373 25.95 -13.26 -9.51
CA GLN A 373 25.98 -11.85 -9.16
C GLN A 373 24.63 -11.22 -9.51
N PRO A 374 23.89 -10.67 -8.53
CA PRO A 374 22.62 -10.02 -8.79
C PRO A 374 22.77 -8.83 -9.76
N VAL A 375 21.92 -8.81 -10.78
CA VAL A 375 21.76 -7.66 -11.67
C VAL A 375 20.45 -6.98 -11.31
N GLU A 376 20.54 -5.82 -10.67
CA GLU A 376 19.39 -5.08 -10.15
C GLU A 376 19.06 -3.91 -11.07
N ILE A 377 17.75 -3.65 -11.23
CA ILE A 377 17.22 -2.42 -11.83
C ILE A 377 17.27 -1.35 -10.74
N LEU A 378 18.19 -0.41 -10.85
CA LEU A 378 18.36 0.67 -9.88
C LEU A 378 17.25 1.71 -10.00
N ALA A 379 16.89 2.05 -11.24
CA ALA A 379 15.81 2.99 -11.54
C ALA A 379 15.32 2.79 -12.97
N VAL A 380 14.04 3.06 -13.19
CA VAL A 380 13.44 3.13 -14.53
C VAL A 380 12.97 4.54 -14.83
N GLN A 381 13.51 5.12 -15.90
CA GLN A 381 13.11 6.45 -16.36
C GLN A 381 12.24 6.33 -17.63
N VAL A 382 11.06 6.95 -17.60
CA VAL A 382 10.25 7.18 -18.80
C VAL A 382 10.66 8.53 -19.40
N ALA A 383 11.10 8.51 -20.66
CA ALA A 383 11.46 9.69 -21.43
C ALA A 383 10.57 9.76 -22.69
N ARG A 384 10.36 10.96 -23.24
CA ARG A 384 9.63 11.17 -24.48
C ARG A 384 10.52 11.87 -25.49
#